data_AF-A0AA37UFH1-F1
#
_entry.id   AF-A0AA37UFH1-F1
#
_cell.length_a   1.000
_cell.length_b   1.000
_cell.length_c   1.000
_cell.angle_alpha   90.00
_cell.angle_beta   90.00
_cell.angle_gamma   90.00
#
_symmetry.space_group_name_H-M   'P 1'
#
loop_
_entity.id
_entity.type
_entity.pdbx_description
1 polymer ?
#
loop_
_entity_poly.entity_id
_entity_poly.type
_entity_poly.pdbx_seq_one_letter_code
_entity_poly.pdbx_strand_id
1 'polypeptide(L)'
;MSHRRIVDEGGEPMGTSARAGSAAWSSPPLRRLGRGALRPRAISRRSYSYSYSYSYSYSYSYSYSYSYSYSYTYAMSALIRQHREARGMPQARLAEILGVTPSAAAQLERSEERGTIKVATLESTLRALGQELRLSAAPRLESLGPTPDDVATEARDALRAGDDIAALRFITAGAHYAARHPEEADALRLEQRPASLGSRRWDTLLRGVYHYHLGDRAPVWARTARALSKPWYPAAIIPTLQRRADAATPSVLRQLNILLDERSLQRA
;
A
#
# COMPACT_ATOMS: atom_id res chain seq x y z
N MET A 1 -16.04 49.08 -46.85
CA MET A 1 -15.28 49.12 -48.13
C MET A 1 -14.32 47.93 -48.09
N SER A 2 -14.76 46.74 -48.49
CA SER A 2 -14.69 46.13 -49.83
C SER A 2 -13.27 45.81 -50.33
N HIS A 3 -12.91 44.52 -50.29
CA HIS A 3 -12.39 43.65 -51.38
C HIS A 3 -11.66 42.42 -50.74
N ARG A 4 -12.14 41.16 -50.85
CA ARG A 4 -11.94 40.12 -51.93
C ARG A 4 -10.46 39.74 -52.13
N ARG A 5 -9.94 38.49 -52.23
CA ARG A 5 -10.39 37.08 -52.46
C ARG A 5 -9.40 36.10 -51.76
N ILE A 6 -9.70 34.85 -51.31
CA ILE A 6 -9.84 33.50 -51.99
C ILE A 6 -8.66 33.16 -52.95
N VAL A 7 -8.02 31.98 -53.11
CA VAL A 7 -8.23 30.51 -52.83
C VAL A 7 -6.85 29.80 -52.89
N ASP A 8 -6.74 28.58 -52.33
CA ASP A 8 -6.06 27.34 -52.83
C ASP A 8 -5.28 26.59 -51.73
N GLU A 9 -5.13 25.26 -51.67
CA GLU A 9 -5.86 24.07 -52.17
C GLU A 9 -5.03 22.84 -51.69
N GLY A 10 -5.69 21.68 -51.52
CA GLY A 10 -5.07 20.33 -51.61
C GLY A 10 -4.46 19.73 -50.32
N GLY A 11 -4.74 18.50 -49.91
CA GLY A 11 -5.58 17.46 -50.50
C GLY A 11 -5.63 16.21 -49.61
N GLU A 12 -6.80 15.59 -49.55
CA GLU A 12 -6.95 14.16 -49.23
C GLU A 12 -6.84 13.34 -50.52
N PRO A 13 -6.55 12.03 -50.39
CA PRO A 13 -7.29 11.08 -51.21
C PRO A 13 -7.90 9.92 -50.40
N MET A 14 -9.15 9.63 -50.76
CA MET A 14 -9.99 8.53 -50.31
C MET A 14 -10.13 7.49 -51.45
N GLY A 15 -10.24 6.21 -51.09
CA GLY A 15 -10.81 5.12 -51.93
C GLY A 15 -9.80 4.25 -52.68
N THR A 16 -9.96 2.93 -52.88
CA THR A 16 -11.14 2.07 -52.80
C THR A 16 -10.75 0.58 -52.95
N SER A 17 -11.43 -0.31 -52.19
CA SER A 17 -12.02 -1.62 -52.57
C SER A 17 -11.29 -2.61 -53.52
N ALA A 18 -11.15 -3.89 -53.11
CA ALA A 18 -11.97 -5.03 -53.64
C ALA A 18 -11.53 -6.45 -53.19
N ARG A 19 -12.49 -7.18 -52.61
CA ARG A 19 -12.94 -8.59 -52.81
C ARG A 19 -11.98 -9.78 -53.10
N ALA A 20 -12.18 -10.80 -52.25
CA ALA A 20 -12.56 -12.21 -52.52
C ALA A 20 -11.58 -13.21 -53.19
N GLY A 21 -11.50 -14.42 -52.62
CA GLY A 21 -10.89 -15.59 -53.26
C GLY A 21 -10.83 -16.83 -52.36
N SER A 22 -11.83 -17.70 -52.48
CA SER A 22 -11.97 -19.02 -51.85
C SER A 22 -11.42 -20.12 -52.77
N ALA A 23 -10.79 -21.18 -52.22
CA ALA A 23 -10.67 -22.56 -52.75
C ALA A 23 -9.71 -23.34 -51.83
N ALA A 24 -10.06 -24.38 -51.06
CA ALA A 24 -10.62 -25.68 -51.40
C ALA A 24 -9.85 -26.41 -52.52
N TRP A 25 -9.42 -27.65 -52.25
CA TRP A 25 -9.42 -28.87 -53.11
C TRP A 25 -8.48 -29.90 -52.43
N SER A 26 -8.99 -31.00 -51.86
CA SER A 26 -9.51 -32.22 -52.51
C SER A 26 -8.41 -33.23 -52.87
N SER A 27 -8.39 -34.34 -52.13
CA SER A 27 -7.71 -35.61 -52.42
C SER A 27 -8.11 -36.19 -53.79
N PRO A 28 -7.34 -37.15 -54.33
CA PRO A 28 -7.95 -38.42 -54.79
C PRO A 28 -6.98 -39.65 -54.60
N PRO A 29 -7.23 -40.87 -55.12
CA PRO A 29 -7.82 -41.99 -54.35
C PRO A 29 -7.10 -43.37 -54.55
N LEU A 30 -7.61 -44.43 -53.89
CA LEU A 30 -8.09 -45.70 -54.50
C LEU A 30 -7.83 -47.01 -53.69
N ARG A 31 -8.96 -47.71 -53.45
CA ARG A 31 -9.26 -49.16 -53.63
C ARG A 31 -8.51 -50.23 -52.78
N ARG A 32 -9.26 -50.98 -51.95
CA ARG A 32 -9.81 -52.37 -52.15
C ARG A 32 -8.68 -53.43 -52.19
N LEU A 33 -8.67 -54.58 -51.50
CA LEU A 33 -9.71 -55.50 -51.00
C LEU A 33 -9.03 -56.64 -50.19
N GLY A 34 -9.77 -57.32 -49.31
CA GLY A 34 -9.59 -58.76 -48.94
C GLY A 34 -8.66 -59.07 -47.75
N ARG A 35 -9.19 -59.29 -46.53
CA ARG A 35 -9.68 -60.56 -45.92
C ARG A 35 -8.65 -61.68 -45.78
N GLY A 36 -8.36 -62.07 -44.54
CA GLY A 36 -7.79 -63.38 -44.19
C GLY A 36 -7.11 -63.40 -42.82
N ALA A 37 -7.72 -64.07 -41.85
CA ALA A 37 -7.42 -64.10 -40.42
C ALA A 37 -6.04 -64.67 -40.01
N LEU A 38 -5.53 -64.29 -38.82
CA LEU A 38 -5.21 -65.20 -37.69
C LEU A 38 -4.60 -64.45 -36.45
N ARG A 39 -5.41 -64.35 -35.38
CA ARG A 39 -5.07 -64.46 -33.92
C ARG A 39 -4.12 -63.45 -33.22
N PRO A 40 -4.27 -63.28 -31.87
CA PRO A 40 -4.55 -61.97 -31.29
C PRO A 40 -3.34 -61.29 -30.64
N ARG A 41 -3.20 -59.98 -30.83
CA ARG A 41 -2.37 -59.09 -30.02
C ARG A 41 -2.91 -57.66 -30.11
N ALA A 42 -2.88 -56.99 -28.96
CA ALA A 42 -2.66 -55.55 -28.80
C ALA A 42 -3.80 -54.52 -29.08
N ILE A 43 -4.11 -53.78 -28.01
CA ILE A 43 -4.18 -52.30 -27.92
C ILE A 43 -5.47 -51.55 -28.34
N SER A 44 -6.04 -50.90 -27.33
CA SER A 44 -6.67 -49.56 -27.31
C SER A 44 -7.99 -49.30 -28.04
N ARG A 45 -9.06 -49.15 -27.24
CA ARG A 45 -9.92 -47.97 -27.35
C ARG A 45 -9.74 -47.10 -26.11
N ARG A 46 -8.99 -46.01 -26.28
CA ARG A 46 -9.01 -44.81 -25.45
C ARG A 46 -10.41 -44.21 -25.51
N SER A 47 -11.07 -44.12 -24.36
CA SER A 47 -12.02 -43.06 -24.08
C SER A 47 -11.22 -41.93 -23.44
N TYR A 48 -11.16 -40.79 -24.13
CA TYR A 48 -10.48 -39.59 -23.68
C TYR A 48 -11.34 -38.95 -22.59
N SER A 49 -10.91 -39.01 -21.33
CA SER A 49 -11.41 -38.15 -20.27
C SER A 49 -10.24 -37.28 -19.80
N TYR A 50 -10.33 -35.99 -20.10
CA TYR A 50 -9.35 -34.99 -19.74
C TYR A 50 -9.52 -34.68 -18.25
N SER A 51 -8.64 -35.23 -17.43
CA SER A 51 -8.48 -34.86 -16.03
C SER A 51 -7.07 -34.29 -15.89
N TYR A 52 -7.00 -32.95 -15.84
CA TYR A 52 -5.77 -32.23 -15.60
C TYR A 52 -5.50 -32.25 -14.09
N SER A 53 -4.60 -33.13 -13.67
CA SER A 53 -4.05 -33.16 -12.31
C SER A 53 -2.68 -32.51 -12.34
N TYR A 54 -2.57 -31.29 -11.83
CA TYR A 54 -1.27 -30.63 -11.64
C TYR A 54 -0.86 -30.76 -10.17
N SER A 55 -0.06 -31.78 -9.88
CA SER A 55 0.60 -31.94 -8.59
C SER A 55 1.99 -31.30 -8.67
N TYR A 56 2.08 -30.04 -8.21
CA TYR A 56 3.35 -29.36 -8.00
C TYR A 56 3.87 -29.68 -6.61
N SER A 57 4.93 -30.47 -6.54
CA SER A 57 5.67 -30.73 -5.32
C SER A 57 6.93 -29.88 -5.36
N TYR A 58 6.95 -28.75 -4.65
CA TYR A 58 8.16 -27.96 -4.46
C TYR A 58 8.50 -27.92 -2.98
N SER A 59 9.48 -28.75 -2.62
CA SER A 59 10.06 -28.81 -1.28
C SER A 59 11.05 -27.66 -1.13
N TYR A 60 10.65 -26.55 -0.52
CA TYR A 60 11.57 -25.48 -0.14
C TYR A 60 11.87 -25.56 1.35
N SER A 61 12.97 -26.22 1.70
CA SER A 61 13.53 -26.16 3.04
C SER A 61 14.34 -24.86 3.18
N TYR A 62 13.71 -23.82 3.73
CA TYR A 62 14.39 -22.58 4.10
C TYR A 62 14.64 -22.56 5.60
N SER A 63 15.87 -22.83 6.00
CA SER A 63 16.34 -22.59 7.36
C SER A 63 16.64 -21.10 7.52
N TYR A 64 15.73 -20.34 8.15
CA TYR A 64 15.97 -18.95 8.50
C TYR A 64 16.22 -18.82 10.00
N SER A 65 17.47 -18.57 10.37
CA SER A 65 17.87 -18.18 11.71
C SER A 65 17.52 -16.70 11.94
N TYR A 66 16.47 -16.41 12.70
CA TYR A 66 16.07 -15.04 13.03
C TYR A 66 16.80 -14.55 14.29
N SER A 67 17.79 -13.68 14.11
CA SER A 67 18.37 -12.88 15.19
C SER A 67 17.52 -11.62 15.38
N TYR A 68 16.94 -11.46 16.56
CA TYR A 68 16.09 -10.34 16.94
C TYR A 68 16.93 -9.06 17.08
N SER A 69 16.85 -8.13 16.14
CA SER A 69 17.40 -6.78 16.29
C SER A 69 16.26 -5.76 16.29
N TYR A 70 15.97 -5.21 17.47
CA TYR A 70 15.03 -4.11 17.67
C TYR A 70 15.56 -2.87 16.93
N SER A 71 14.95 -2.48 15.81
CA SER A 71 15.20 -1.18 15.18
C SER A 71 13.94 -0.34 15.29
N TYR A 72 14.02 0.74 16.07
CA TYR A 72 13.03 1.80 16.02
C TYR A 72 13.10 2.43 14.62
N THR A 73 12.08 2.20 13.80
CA THR A 73 11.90 2.94 12.54
C THR A 73 11.42 4.35 12.89
N TYR A 74 12.37 5.23 13.17
CA TYR A 74 12.11 6.67 13.23
C TYR A 74 11.87 7.16 11.80
N ALA A 75 10.77 7.90 11.59
CA ALA A 75 10.64 8.71 10.39
C ALA A 75 11.88 9.60 10.28
N MET A 76 12.61 9.51 9.16
CA MET A 76 13.88 10.22 8.92
C MET A 76 13.75 11.76 8.92
N SER A 77 12.58 12.31 9.22
CA SER A 77 12.25 13.73 9.04
C SER A 77 12.62 14.64 10.23
N ALA A 78 13.27 14.15 11.30
CA ALA A 78 13.61 15.04 12.42
C ALA A 78 14.77 14.58 13.32
N LEU A 79 15.67 13.69 12.87
CA LEU A 79 16.75 13.16 13.70
C LEU A 79 17.69 14.25 14.22
N ILE A 80 18.07 15.24 13.39
CA ILE A 80 18.98 16.32 13.79
C ILE A 80 18.35 17.13 14.93
N ARG A 81 17.11 17.58 14.72
CA ARG A 81 16.38 18.38 15.69
C ARG A 81 16.11 17.61 16.98
N GLN A 82 15.66 16.36 16.86
CA GLN A 82 15.34 15.50 18.01
C GLN A 82 16.58 15.25 18.88
N HIS A 83 17.72 14.88 18.26
CA HIS A 83 18.95 14.61 19.01
C HIS A 83 19.56 15.85 19.64
N ARG A 84 19.33 17.02 19.02
CA ARG A 84 19.70 18.32 19.59
C ARG A 84 18.83 18.63 20.82
N GLU A 85 17.51 18.54 20.69
CA GLU A 85 16.56 18.83 21.77
C GLU A 85 16.71 17.87 22.96
N ALA A 86 16.94 16.58 22.71
CA ALA A 86 17.17 15.57 23.75
C ALA A 86 18.42 15.87 24.63
N ARG A 87 19.35 16.68 24.12
CA ARG A 87 20.55 17.13 24.83
C ARG A 87 20.41 18.53 25.43
N GLY A 88 19.22 19.14 25.35
CA GLY A 88 19.00 20.53 25.72
C GLY A 88 19.85 21.49 24.89
N MET A 89 20.28 21.08 23.69
CA MET A 89 21.22 21.86 22.88
C MET A 89 20.45 22.94 22.11
N PRO A 90 20.84 24.22 22.21
CA PRO A 90 20.26 25.26 21.37
C PRO A 90 20.77 25.15 19.93
N GLN A 91 19.98 25.63 18.96
CA GLN A 91 20.34 25.56 17.54
C GLN A 91 21.66 26.28 17.21
N ALA A 92 21.96 27.38 17.92
CA ALA A 92 23.25 28.07 17.80
C ALA A 92 24.45 27.17 18.15
N ARG A 93 24.30 26.30 19.16
CA ARG A 93 25.35 25.36 19.55
C ARG A 93 25.57 24.26 18.51
N LEU A 94 24.51 23.81 17.85
CA LEU A 94 24.64 22.92 16.69
C LEU A 94 25.42 23.61 15.56
N ALA A 95 25.12 24.87 15.29
CA ALA A 95 25.82 25.64 14.26
C ALA A 95 27.32 25.78 14.57
N GLU A 96 27.68 26.07 15.83
CA GLU A 96 29.07 26.09 16.31
C GLU A 96 29.78 24.75 16.11
N ILE A 97 29.16 23.64 16.52
CA ILE A 97 29.73 22.30 16.40
C ILE A 97 29.97 21.93 14.93
N LEU A 98 29.08 22.35 14.04
CA LEU A 98 29.18 22.10 12.61
C LEU A 98 30.08 23.11 11.88
N GLY A 99 30.51 24.18 12.54
CA GLY A 99 31.25 25.28 11.90
C GLY A 99 30.44 26.03 10.83
N VAL A 100 29.11 26.11 11.00
CA VAL A 100 28.19 26.77 10.06
C VAL A 100 27.43 27.92 10.72
N THR A 101 26.72 28.71 9.93
CA THR A 101 25.85 29.78 10.46
C THR A 101 24.59 29.19 11.12
N PRO A 102 23.97 29.88 12.10
CA PRO A 102 22.69 29.46 12.68
C PRO A 102 21.58 29.26 11.63
N SER A 103 21.56 30.08 10.58
CA SER A 103 20.62 29.95 9.46
C SER A 103 20.85 28.67 8.64
N ALA A 104 22.11 28.28 8.45
CA ALA A 104 22.47 27.03 7.80
C ALA A 104 22.05 25.82 8.65
N ALA A 105 22.27 25.85 9.96
CA ALA A 105 21.80 24.81 10.88
C ALA A 105 20.25 24.68 10.84
N ALA A 106 19.53 25.80 10.83
CA ALA A 106 18.07 25.81 10.68
C ALA A 106 17.60 25.30 9.30
N GLN A 107 18.40 25.53 8.25
CA GLN A 107 18.11 25.00 6.92
C GLN A 107 18.32 23.49 6.87
N LEU A 108 19.31 22.94 7.58
CA LEU A 108 19.54 21.50 7.67
C LEU A 108 18.35 20.79 8.33
N GLU A 109 17.88 21.28 9.48
CA GLU A 109 16.70 20.72 10.16
C GLU A 109 15.45 20.77 9.26
N ARG A 110 15.23 21.88 8.53
CA ARG A 110 14.10 21.99 7.59
C ARG A 110 14.26 21.10 6.35
N SER A 111 15.48 20.89 5.88
CA SER A 111 15.75 20.03 4.73
C SER A 111 15.56 18.56 5.11
N GLU A 112 15.91 18.20 6.35
CA GLU A 112 15.60 16.89 6.92
C GLU A 112 14.09 16.68 7.03
N GLU A 113 13.36 17.64 7.60
CA GLU A 113 11.91 17.60 7.73
C GLU A 113 11.18 17.42 6.40
N ARG A 114 11.71 18.01 5.33
CA ARG A 114 11.18 17.88 3.97
C ARG A 114 11.73 16.67 3.20
N GLY A 115 12.60 15.86 3.80
CA GLY A 115 13.24 14.73 3.13
C GLY A 115 14.19 15.11 1.99
N THR A 116 14.65 16.36 1.92
CA THR A 116 15.55 16.88 0.87
C THR A 116 17.02 16.93 1.32
N ILE A 117 17.31 16.63 2.59
CA ILE A 117 18.68 16.56 3.08
C ILE A 117 19.45 15.42 2.40
N LYS A 118 20.69 15.70 1.99
CA LYS A 118 21.57 14.65 1.45
C LYS A 118 21.99 13.71 2.59
N VAL A 119 22.00 12.40 2.32
CA VAL A 119 22.42 11.37 3.29
C VAL A 119 23.79 11.68 3.90
N ALA A 120 24.78 12.05 3.07
CA ALA A 120 26.11 12.41 3.55
C ALA A 120 26.11 13.62 4.51
N THR A 121 25.21 14.58 4.27
CA THR A 121 25.06 15.75 5.15
C THR A 121 24.42 15.34 6.47
N LEU A 122 23.35 14.53 6.42
CA LEU A 122 22.70 14.00 7.62
C LEU A 122 23.67 13.16 8.47
N GLU A 123 24.42 12.27 7.83
CA GLU A 123 25.45 11.44 8.49
C GLU A 123 26.51 12.31 9.16
N SER A 124 27.06 13.30 8.45
CA SER A 124 28.06 14.23 8.99
C SER A 124 27.51 15.00 10.20
N THR A 125 26.27 15.51 10.09
CA THR A 125 25.62 16.24 11.19
C THR A 125 25.36 15.36 12.40
N LEU A 126 24.86 14.14 12.20
CA LEU A 126 24.64 13.17 13.28
C LEU A 126 25.97 12.75 13.93
N ARG A 127 27.02 12.54 13.13
CA ARG A 127 28.37 12.24 13.63
C ARG A 127 28.91 13.38 14.51
N ALA A 128 28.70 14.64 14.11
CA ALA A 128 29.07 15.80 14.93
C ALA A 128 28.28 15.89 16.25
N LEU A 129 27.06 15.34 16.27
CA LEU A 129 26.24 15.14 17.47
C LEU A 129 26.61 13.87 18.27
N GLY A 130 27.67 13.15 17.86
CA GLY A 130 28.11 11.90 18.48
C GLY A 130 27.15 10.73 18.23
N GLN A 131 26.44 10.73 17.11
CA GLN A 131 25.53 9.67 16.69
C GLN A 131 26.03 8.97 15.43
N GLU A 132 25.73 7.69 15.30
CA GLU A 132 26.03 6.89 14.11
C GLU A 132 24.74 6.73 13.29
N LEU A 133 24.77 7.16 12.03
CA LEU A 133 23.67 6.88 11.10
C LEU A 133 23.83 5.45 10.58
N ARG A 134 22.92 4.56 10.95
CA ARG A 134 22.85 3.21 10.40
C ARG A 134 21.74 3.13 9.37
N LEU A 135 22.12 2.90 8.11
CA LEU A 135 21.18 2.72 7.01
C LEU A 135 21.07 1.23 6.69
N SER A 136 19.86 0.70 6.77
CA SER A 136 19.53 -0.64 6.27
C SER A 136 18.67 -0.49 5.03
N ALA A 137 19.14 -1.00 3.89
CA ALA A 137 18.30 -1.14 2.70
C ALA A 137 17.42 -2.37 2.89
N ALA A 138 16.11 -2.17 3.01
CA ALA A 138 15.17 -3.25 2.74
C ALA A 138 15.01 -3.36 1.21
N PRO A 139 14.83 -4.58 0.66
CA PRO A 139 14.40 -4.69 -0.73
C PRO A 139 13.17 -3.82 -0.91
N ARG A 140 13.24 -2.89 -1.87
CA ARG A 140 12.07 -2.15 -2.32
C ARG A 140 11.21 -3.18 -3.06
N LEU A 141 10.37 -3.87 -2.31
CA LEU A 141 9.35 -4.75 -2.87
C LEU A 141 8.50 -3.86 -3.78
N GLU A 142 8.62 -4.09 -5.09
CA GLU A 142 7.75 -3.48 -6.07
C GLU A 142 6.30 -3.84 -5.68
N SER A 143 5.56 -2.83 -5.21
CA SER A 143 4.14 -2.89 -4.88
C SER A 143 3.72 -3.93 -3.82
N LEU A 144 4.31 -3.87 -2.62
CA LEU A 144 3.49 -4.19 -1.44
C LEU A 144 2.54 -3.02 -1.20
N GLY A 145 1.27 -3.30 -0.92
CA GLY A 145 0.36 -2.23 -0.54
C GLY A 145 0.75 -1.54 0.76
N PRO A 146 -0.01 -0.52 1.17
CA PRO A 146 0.40 0.35 2.27
C PRO A 146 0.45 -0.44 3.59
N THR A 147 1.62 -0.41 4.24
CA THR A 147 1.77 -0.99 5.58
C THR A 147 0.96 -0.15 6.59
N PRO A 148 0.62 -0.69 7.78
CA PRO A 148 -0.03 0.11 8.82
C PRO A 148 0.75 1.37 9.22
N ASP A 149 2.09 1.36 9.12
CA ASP A 149 2.93 2.51 9.46
C ASP A 149 2.94 3.57 8.35
N ASP A 150 2.86 3.17 7.08
CA ASP A 150 2.66 4.09 5.95
C ASP A 150 1.30 4.78 6.10
N VAL A 151 0.25 4.01 6.38
CA VAL A 151 -1.10 4.53 6.64
C VAL A 151 -1.10 5.51 7.81
N ALA A 152 -0.39 5.19 8.90
CA ALA A 152 -0.29 6.08 10.04
C ALA A 152 0.50 7.36 9.72
N THR A 153 1.50 7.28 8.85
CA THR A 153 2.28 8.45 8.42
C THR A 153 1.41 9.38 7.57
N GLU A 154 0.75 8.85 6.53
CA GLU A 154 -0.14 9.64 5.67
C GLU A 154 -1.31 10.25 6.44
N ALA A 155 -1.92 9.48 7.35
CA ALA A 155 -3.00 9.99 8.20
C ALA A 155 -2.50 11.08 9.16
N ARG A 156 -1.29 10.94 9.74
CA ARG A 156 -0.73 11.97 10.62
C ARG A 156 -0.47 13.27 9.87
N ASP A 157 0.03 13.19 8.64
CA ASP A 157 0.31 14.37 7.83
C ASP A 157 -0.99 15.06 7.38
N ALA A 158 -2.03 14.30 7.05
CA ALA A 158 -3.38 14.85 6.83
C ALA A 158 -3.92 15.57 8.08
N LEU A 159 -3.79 14.98 9.27
CA LEU A 159 -4.23 15.60 10.52
C LEU A 159 -3.46 16.88 10.87
N ARG A 160 -2.15 16.93 10.58
CA ARG A 160 -1.34 18.15 10.73
C ARG A 160 -1.79 19.26 9.77
N ALA A 161 -2.28 18.89 8.59
CA ALA A 161 -2.88 19.82 7.64
C ALA A 161 -4.33 20.21 7.98
N GLY A 162 -4.94 19.59 9.00
CA GLY A 162 -6.34 19.82 9.38
C GLY A 162 -7.36 19.10 8.49
N ASP A 163 -6.94 18.09 7.72
CA ASP A 163 -7.80 17.31 6.84
C ASP A 163 -8.19 15.96 7.47
N ASP A 164 -9.16 16.03 8.38
CA ASP A 164 -9.72 14.86 9.08
C ASP A 164 -10.35 13.84 8.09
N ILE A 165 -10.86 14.30 6.96
CA ILE A 165 -11.51 13.43 5.95
C ILE A 165 -10.44 12.60 5.23
N ALA A 166 -9.34 13.22 4.81
CA ALA A 166 -8.22 12.50 4.21
C ALA A 166 -7.61 11.50 5.19
N ALA A 167 -7.42 11.89 6.46
CA ALA A 167 -6.92 10.99 7.50
C ALA A 167 -7.82 9.76 7.67
N LEU A 168 -9.15 9.96 7.76
CA LEU A 168 -10.11 8.87 7.82
C LEU A 168 -10.01 7.96 6.58
N ARG A 169 -9.90 8.54 5.39
CA ARG A 169 -9.79 7.79 4.12
C ARG A 169 -8.52 6.94 4.08
N PHE A 170 -7.37 7.45 4.51
CA PHE A 170 -6.13 6.66 4.55
C PHE A 170 -6.28 5.46 5.49
N ILE A 171 -6.85 5.67 6.67
CA ILE A 171 -7.08 4.60 7.67
C ILE A 171 -8.01 3.52 7.11
N THR A 172 -9.14 3.91 6.52
CA THR A 172 -10.11 2.94 5.99
C THR A 172 -9.58 2.22 4.76
N ALA A 173 -8.90 2.92 3.85
CA ALA A 173 -8.29 2.32 2.66
C ALA A 173 -7.21 1.29 3.02
N GLY A 174 -6.31 1.65 3.94
CA GLY A 174 -5.24 0.76 4.38
C GLY A 174 -5.74 -0.52 5.05
N ALA A 175 -6.70 -0.39 5.97
CA ALA A 175 -7.31 -1.55 6.62
C ALA A 175 -8.10 -2.43 5.64
N HIS A 176 -8.85 -1.82 4.72
CA HIS A 176 -9.56 -2.55 3.67
C HIS A 176 -8.60 -3.28 2.74
N TYR A 177 -7.49 -2.64 2.34
CA TYR A 177 -6.45 -3.27 1.53
C TYR A 177 -5.86 -4.50 2.24
N ALA A 178 -5.45 -4.35 3.50
CA ALA A 178 -4.89 -5.45 4.29
C ALA A 178 -5.87 -6.63 4.46
N ALA A 179 -7.18 -6.34 4.57
CA ALA A 179 -8.19 -7.39 4.65
C ALA A 179 -8.37 -8.17 3.34
N ARG A 180 -8.15 -7.53 2.19
CA ARG A 180 -8.25 -8.15 0.86
C ARG A 180 -7.00 -8.91 0.42
N HIS A 181 -5.86 -8.68 1.07
CA HIS A 181 -4.58 -9.33 0.76
C HIS A 181 -4.03 -10.07 2.00
N PRO A 182 -4.77 -11.07 2.54
CA PRO A 182 -4.32 -11.87 3.69
C PRO A 182 -2.94 -12.51 3.51
N GLU A 183 -2.63 -12.92 2.28
CA GLU A 183 -1.37 -13.55 1.89
C GLU A 183 -0.15 -12.62 2.04
N GLU A 184 -0.38 -11.30 2.10
CA GLU A 184 0.68 -10.31 2.25
C GLU A 184 0.90 -9.88 3.72
N ALA A 185 0.27 -10.54 4.69
CA ALA A 185 0.29 -10.10 6.10
C ALA A 185 1.69 -9.83 6.68
N ASP A 186 2.65 -10.74 6.42
CA ASP A 186 4.04 -10.60 6.87
C ASP A 186 4.75 -9.45 6.15
N ALA A 187 4.47 -9.32 4.84
CA ALA A 187 5.06 -8.31 3.98
C ALA A 187 4.55 -6.90 4.30
N LEU A 188 3.26 -6.79 4.65
CA LEU A 188 2.60 -5.60 5.17
C LEU A 188 3.00 -5.30 6.63
N ARG A 189 3.78 -6.17 7.27
CA ARG A 189 4.22 -6.05 8.67
C ARG A 189 3.04 -5.84 9.61
N LEU A 190 1.93 -6.57 9.43
CA LEU A 190 0.70 -6.34 10.20
C LEU A 190 0.89 -6.46 11.71
N GLU A 191 1.81 -7.31 12.18
CA GLU A 191 2.10 -7.45 13.62
C GLU A 191 2.86 -6.25 14.21
N GLN A 192 3.52 -5.45 13.37
CA GLN A 192 4.19 -4.24 13.84
C GLN A 192 3.15 -3.17 14.15
N ARG A 193 3.15 -2.71 15.40
CA ARG A 193 2.28 -1.61 15.81
C ARG A 193 2.73 -0.33 15.10
N PRO A 194 1.83 0.37 14.38
CA PRO A 194 2.17 1.64 13.75
C PRO A 194 2.43 2.74 14.78
N ALA A 195 3.21 3.74 14.37
CA ALA A 195 3.46 4.93 15.17
C ALA A 195 2.17 5.72 15.46
N SER A 196 2.12 6.40 16.62
CA SER A 196 0.94 7.18 17.03
C SER A 196 0.63 8.32 16.05
N LEU A 197 -0.66 8.58 15.84
CA LEU A 197 -1.20 9.70 15.07
C LEU A 197 -1.16 11.03 15.85
N GLY A 198 -0.68 11.02 17.11
CA GLY A 198 -0.61 12.20 17.97
C GLY A 198 -1.92 12.52 18.69
N SER A 199 -2.97 11.71 18.49
CA SER A 199 -4.26 11.86 19.17
C SER A 199 -4.81 10.50 19.56
N ARG A 200 -5.17 10.35 20.85
CA ARG A 200 -5.78 9.13 21.37
C ARG A 200 -7.03 8.71 20.58
N ARG A 201 -7.83 9.68 20.12
CA ARG A 201 -9.05 9.40 19.35
C ARG A 201 -8.71 8.72 18.02
N TRP A 202 -7.78 9.32 17.28
CA TRP A 202 -7.32 8.80 15.99
C TRP A 202 -6.57 7.47 16.12
N ASP A 203 -5.73 7.31 17.15
CA ASP A 203 -5.06 6.02 17.43
C ASP A 203 -6.06 4.90 17.74
N THR A 204 -7.14 5.23 18.47
CA THR A 204 -8.19 4.25 18.79
C THR A 204 -9.01 3.89 17.55
N LEU A 205 -9.26 4.85 16.66
CA LEU A 205 -9.91 4.60 15.37
C LEU A 205 -9.08 3.71 14.47
N LEU A 206 -7.79 4.02 14.27
CA LEU A 206 -6.88 3.19 13.47
C LEU A 206 -6.94 1.73 13.92
N ARG A 207 -6.81 1.50 15.22
CA ARG A 207 -6.91 0.16 15.82
C ARG A 207 -8.26 -0.50 15.59
N GLY A 208 -9.35 0.23 15.86
CA GLY A 208 -10.71 -0.28 15.71
C GLY A 208 -11.06 -0.65 14.27
N VAL A 209 -10.61 0.15 13.30
CA VAL A 209 -10.85 -0.08 11.86
C VAL A 209 -10.07 -1.29 11.36
N TYR A 210 -8.80 -1.44 11.75
CA TYR A 210 -8.04 -2.66 11.44
C TYR A 210 -8.65 -3.90 12.10
N HIS A 211 -9.10 -3.81 13.35
CA HIS A 211 -9.80 -4.92 14.01
C HIS A 211 -11.10 -5.28 13.28
N TYR A 212 -11.92 -4.30 12.90
CA TYR A 212 -13.15 -4.54 12.16
C TYR A 212 -12.91 -5.28 10.83
N HIS A 213 -11.94 -4.83 10.03
CA HIS A 213 -11.68 -5.40 8.70
C HIS A 213 -10.95 -6.75 8.74
N LEU A 214 -10.04 -6.95 9.70
CA LEU A 214 -9.26 -8.19 9.81
C LEU A 214 -9.95 -9.26 10.68
N GLY A 215 -10.88 -8.88 11.54
CA GLY A 215 -11.56 -9.79 12.47
C GLY A 215 -10.56 -10.54 13.35
N ASP A 216 -10.68 -11.88 13.38
CA ASP A 216 -9.79 -12.75 14.18
C ASP A 216 -8.32 -12.71 13.73
N ARG A 217 -8.06 -12.30 12.47
CA ARG A 217 -6.71 -12.12 11.92
C ARG A 217 -6.08 -10.79 12.35
N ALA A 218 -6.79 -9.96 13.10
CA ALA A 218 -6.26 -8.68 13.53
C ALA A 218 -5.07 -8.87 14.49
N PRO A 219 -3.99 -8.09 14.32
CA PRO A 219 -2.83 -8.15 15.21
C PRO A 219 -3.22 -7.71 16.63
N VAL A 220 -2.42 -8.11 17.63
CA VAL A 220 -2.73 -7.84 19.04
C VAL A 220 -2.94 -6.34 19.30
N TRP A 221 -2.12 -5.49 18.68
CA TRP A 221 -2.22 -4.04 18.87
C TRP A 221 -3.55 -3.45 18.41
N ALA A 222 -4.21 -4.05 17.42
CA ALA A 222 -5.52 -3.62 16.92
C ALA A 222 -6.65 -4.13 17.83
N ARG A 223 -6.55 -5.38 18.31
CA ARG A 223 -7.57 -6.00 19.18
C ARG A 223 -7.61 -5.42 20.59
N THR A 224 -6.47 -5.00 21.14
CA THR A 224 -6.38 -4.47 22.51
C THR A 224 -6.58 -2.95 22.58
N ALA A 225 -7.43 -2.38 21.73
CA ALA A 225 -7.77 -0.97 21.79
C ALA A 225 -8.62 -0.66 23.03
N ARG A 226 -8.30 0.42 23.74
CA ARG A 226 -9.09 0.88 24.88
C ARG A 226 -10.14 1.86 24.40
N ALA A 227 -11.38 1.66 24.81
CA ALA A 227 -12.48 2.57 24.51
C ALA A 227 -12.20 4.02 24.92
N LEU A 228 -12.77 4.96 24.15
CA LEU A 228 -12.76 6.37 24.48
C LEU A 228 -13.69 6.63 25.68
N SER A 229 -13.44 7.70 26.42
CA SER A 229 -14.27 8.06 27.59
C SER A 229 -15.65 8.61 27.21
N LYS A 230 -15.81 9.08 25.98
CA LYS A 230 -17.05 9.63 25.42
C LYS A 230 -17.21 9.17 23.97
N PRO A 231 -18.44 9.00 23.48
CA PRO A 231 -18.72 8.76 22.07
C PRO A 231 -18.08 9.83 21.19
N TRP A 232 -17.50 9.42 20.07
CA TRP A 232 -16.84 10.31 19.12
C TRP A 232 -17.18 9.94 17.68
N TYR A 233 -17.38 10.97 16.85
CA TYR A 233 -17.70 10.86 15.43
C TYR A 233 -16.55 11.45 14.60
N PRO A 234 -15.74 10.63 13.89
CA PRO A 234 -14.53 11.10 13.20
C PRO A 234 -14.77 12.08 12.04
N ALA A 235 -15.97 12.12 11.46
CA ALA A 235 -16.29 12.96 10.31
C ALA A 235 -17.76 13.45 10.27
N ALA A 236 -18.53 13.27 11.34
CA ALA A 236 -19.96 13.61 11.33
C ALA A 236 -20.20 15.05 11.80
N ILE A 237 -19.95 16.00 10.90
CA ILE A 237 -20.31 17.42 11.09
C ILE A 237 -21.82 17.61 10.94
N ILE A 238 -22.50 16.72 10.20
CA ILE A 238 -23.91 16.87 9.84
C ILE A 238 -24.79 15.89 10.67
N PRO A 239 -25.90 16.34 11.29
CA PRO A 239 -26.78 15.51 12.12
C PRO A 239 -27.36 14.26 11.44
N THR A 240 -27.51 14.27 10.11
CA THR A 240 -27.96 13.09 9.34
C THR A 240 -26.92 11.99 9.30
N LEU A 241 -25.63 12.32 9.28
CA LEU A 241 -24.54 11.35 9.35
C LEU A 241 -24.40 10.77 10.76
N GLN A 242 -24.66 11.58 11.79
CA GLN A 242 -24.68 11.09 13.19
C GLN A 242 -25.77 10.05 13.40
N ARG A 243 -27.02 10.33 12.97
CA ARG A 243 -28.13 9.35 13.06
C ARG A 243 -27.84 8.04 12.33
N ARG A 244 -27.17 8.11 11.19
CA ARG A 244 -26.76 6.91 10.45
C ARG A 244 -25.67 6.13 11.20
N ALA A 245 -24.66 6.82 11.71
CA ALA A 245 -23.65 6.21 12.55
C ALA A 245 -24.28 5.55 13.80
N ASP A 246 -25.23 6.21 14.47
CA ASP A 246 -25.93 5.64 15.63
C ASP A 246 -26.61 4.31 15.32
N ALA A 247 -27.21 4.17 14.14
CA ALA A 247 -27.90 2.96 13.71
C ALA A 247 -26.95 1.89 13.15
N ALA A 248 -25.94 2.30 12.38
CA ALA A 248 -25.15 1.40 11.52
C ALA A 248 -23.68 1.22 11.96
N THR A 249 -23.26 1.78 13.10
CA THR A 249 -21.89 1.56 13.60
C THR A 249 -21.66 0.09 13.95
N PRO A 250 -20.63 -0.56 13.38
CA PRO A 250 -20.25 -1.93 13.73
C PRO A 250 -19.94 -2.10 15.22
N SER A 251 -20.26 -3.27 15.78
CA SER A 251 -20.13 -3.56 17.21
C SER A 251 -18.72 -3.31 17.75
N VAL A 252 -17.68 -3.67 17.00
CA VAL A 252 -16.27 -3.45 17.35
C VAL A 252 -15.96 -1.97 17.57
N LEU A 253 -16.43 -1.08 16.69
CA LEU A 253 -16.23 0.37 16.84
C LEU A 253 -17.11 0.95 17.94
N ARG A 254 -18.35 0.46 18.07
CA ARG A 254 -19.28 0.89 19.11
C ARG A 254 -18.74 0.62 20.52
N GLN A 255 -18.12 -0.54 20.73
CA GLN A 255 -17.45 -0.90 21.99
C GLN A 255 -16.29 0.06 22.32
N LEU A 256 -15.68 0.68 21.30
CA LEU A 256 -14.62 1.66 21.48
C LEU A 256 -15.13 3.10 21.66
N ASN A 257 -16.45 3.31 21.73
CA ASN A 257 -17.09 4.63 21.71
C ASN A 257 -16.76 5.44 20.44
N ILE A 258 -16.61 4.75 19.32
CA ILE A 258 -16.40 5.36 18.00
C ILE A 258 -17.66 5.11 17.17
N LEU A 259 -18.28 6.17 16.69
CA LEU A 259 -19.53 6.13 15.93
C LEU A 259 -19.25 6.52 14.48
N LEU A 260 -19.31 5.52 13.60
CA LEU A 260 -19.00 5.66 12.18
C LEU A 260 -19.86 4.67 11.39
N ASP A 261 -20.57 5.17 10.37
CA ASP A 261 -21.39 4.35 9.47
C ASP A 261 -20.52 3.29 8.77
N GLU A 262 -20.97 2.03 8.78
CA GLU A 262 -20.32 0.92 8.12
C GLU A 262 -20.05 1.19 6.63
N ARG A 263 -20.94 1.93 5.95
CA ARG A 263 -20.72 2.30 4.55
C ARG A 263 -19.51 3.19 4.34
N SER A 264 -19.15 4.00 5.33
CA SER A 264 -17.94 4.84 5.28
C SER A 264 -16.66 4.00 5.44
N LEU A 265 -16.74 2.81 6.05
CA LEU A 265 -15.62 1.88 6.16
C LEU A 265 -15.36 1.10 4.87
N GLN A 266 -16.37 0.96 4.00
CA GLN A 266 -16.33 0.16 2.77
C GLN A 266 -16.07 0.96 1.49
N ARG A 267 -16.23 2.29 1.52
CA ARG A 267 -16.12 3.17 0.34
C ARG A 267 -14.70 3.69 0.05
N ALA A 268 -13.70 3.11 0.70
CA ALA A 268 -12.31 3.55 0.59
C ALA A 268 -11.61 2.96 -0.64
#